data_AF-A0A0S8KER4-F1
#
_entry.id   AF-A0A0S8KER4-F1
#
_cell.length_a   1.000
_cell.length_b   1.000
_cell.length_c   1.000
_cell.angle_alpha   90.00
_cell.angle_beta   90.00
_cell.angle_gamma   90.00
#
_symmetry.space_group_name_H-M   'P 1'
#
loop_
_entity.id
_entity.type
_entity.pdbx_description
1 polymer ?
#
loop_
_entity_poly.entity_id
_entity_poly.type
_entity_poly.pdbx_seq_one_letter_code
_entity_poly.pdbx_strand_id
1 'polypeptide(L)'
;MKTLILLITGVVMLAACKSPHEKTDKWLVASPDGKGQVEITLDSLKSPVYSVFFNGETVVHPSRLGIALADERYIFLKDLDFEQVSDEVVHDEYTAVAGKKKHCSYRANERTIAFRNASGNLMELIFRVSDHGVAFRYKLNNPLAAKVASETSEFHLPGKSLAWIQRYRHMGNDYEMVYTKRLLDTMNLPAYYLPGLFETPEKIWVFISDASVSGDYAACQLSHKGSGKLAIRFPDQTYDWEEGGHHPWFKIVYEESPEIHAPANLLTPWRVLIISNDLGDIAESNLIEDLSVPSKISDQSWIEPGVAVFPWWGNSLANDEPDIMKDYVDLAAEMNWEFVEFDIGLIGNNGGYAADYWRNIDYIPEVIDYAASKGIKVYGWDERRYLDTREERDDIFSQYREWGIAGIKMDFI
;
A
#
# COMPACT_ATOMS: atom_id res chain seq x y z
N MET A 1 69.55 23.67 11.49
CA MET A 1 68.54 22.76 12.08
C MET A 1 67.23 23.51 12.16
N LYS A 2 66.14 22.83 11.78
CA LYS A 2 64.91 23.38 11.18
C LYS A 2 64.10 24.29 12.11
N THR A 3 63.69 25.44 11.58
CA THR A 3 62.68 26.36 12.14
C THR A 3 61.29 25.78 11.86
N LEU A 4 60.52 25.49 12.91
CA LEU A 4 59.14 25.01 12.80
C LEU A 4 58.20 26.21 13.00
N ILE A 5 57.53 26.62 11.91
CA ILE A 5 56.48 27.65 11.93
C ILE A 5 55.17 26.92 12.24
N LEU A 6 54.55 27.25 13.38
CA LEU A 6 53.22 26.76 13.76
C LEU A 6 52.16 27.70 13.14
N LEU A 7 51.46 27.24 12.10
CA LEU A 7 50.26 27.92 11.59
C LEU A 7 49.09 27.62 12.53
N ILE A 8 48.56 28.65 13.19
CA ILE A 8 47.29 28.59 13.93
C ILE A 8 46.18 28.99 12.95
N THR A 9 45.52 28.00 12.35
CA THR A 9 44.26 28.22 11.62
C THR A 9 43.12 28.38 12.63
N GLY A 10 42.69 29.62 12.85
CA GLY A 10 41.50 29.94 13.61
C GLY A 10 40.24 29.51 12.85
N VAL A 11 39.51 28.55 13.42
CA VAL A 11 38.15 28.21 12.98
C VAL A 11 37.21 29.28 13.54
N VAL A 12 36.71 30.15 12.67
CA VAL A 12 35.61 31.06 13.00
C VAL A 12 34.33 30.23 12.96
N MET A 13 33.83 29.82 14.14
CA MET A 13 32.44 29.37 14.25
C MET A 13 31.53 30.58 14.03
N LEU A 14 30.94 30.67 12.84
CA LEU A 14 29.77 31.52 12.61
C LEU A 14 28.60 30.91 13.39
N ALA A 15 28.34 31.45 14.58
CA ALA A 15 27.09 31.21 15.29
C ALA A 15 25.96 31.70 14.38
N ALA A 16 25.17 30.76 13.84
CA ALA A 16 23.95 31.07 13.14
C ALA A 16 22.98 31.73 14.13
N CYS A 17 22.85 33.06 14.05
CA CYS A 17 21.76 33.78 14.67
C CYS A 17 20.45 33.19 14.12
N LYS A 18 19.70 32.49 14.97
CA LYS A 18 18.29 32.16 14.69
C LYS A 18 17.56 33.48 14.49
N SER A 19 17.24 33.79 13.23
CA SER A 19 16.28 34.84 12.90
C SER A 19 14.93 34.50 13.56
N PRO A 20 14.14 35.51 13.95
CA PRO A 20 12.76 35.30 14.36
C PRO A 20 12.06 34.55 13.22
N HIS A 21 11.35 33.45 13.52
CA HIS A 21 10.51 32.77 12.55
C HIS A 21 9.55 33.82 11.97
N GLU A 22 9.76 34.23 10.72
CA GLU A 22 8.68 34.79 9.93
C GLU A 22 7.54 33.77 9.99
N LYS A 23 6.33 34.23 10.31
CA LYS A 23 5.12 33.43 10.15
C LYS A 23 4.98 33.13 8.67
N THR A 24 5.60 32.03 8.24
CA THR A 24 5.39 31.50 6.91
C THR A 24 4.14 30.66 6.97
N ASP A 25 3.10 31.08 6.26
CA ASP A 25 1.89 30.27 6.04
C ASP A 25 2.05 29.39 4.77
N LYS A 26 3.30 29.25 4.30
CA LYS A 26 3.70 28.55 3.09
C LYS A 26 4.99 27.77 3.33
N TRP A 27 4.97 26.49 2.97
CA TRP A 27 6.11 25.58 3.08
C TRP A 27 6.33 24.87 1.75
N LEU A 28 7.59 24.83 1.29
CA LEU A 28 7.99 24.26 0.00
C LEU A 28 9.00 23.12 0.14
N VAL A 29 8.74 21.96 -0.44
CA VAL A 29 9.72 20.85 -0.51
C VAL A 29 9.86 20.40 -1.96
N ALA A 30 11.10 20.23 -2.43
CA ALA A 30 11.40 19.86 -3.81
C ALA A 30 12.13 18.51 -3.88
N SER A 31 12.04 17.82 -5.01
CA SER A 31 12.81 16.61 -5.31
C SER A 31 14.31 16.92 -5.35
N PRO A 32 15.19 15.93 -5.14
CA PRO A 32 16.62 16.07 -5.34
C PRO A 32 17.03 16.65 -6.69
N ASP A 33 16.34 16.28 -7.78
CA ASP A 33 16.58 16.81 -9.13
C ASP A 33 15.87 18.14 -9.44
N GLY A 34 15.04 18.62 -8.51
CA GLY A 34 14.30 19.87 -8.61
C GLY A 34 13.10 19.86 -9.55
N LYS A 35 12.75 18.73 -10.18
CA LYS A 35 11.59 18.66 -11.09
C LYS A 35 10.27 18.59 -10.35
N GLY A 36 10.20 17.83 -9.26
CA GLY A 36 9.03 17.70 -8.40
C GLY A 36 9.05 18.73 -7.29
N GLN A 37 7.95 19.40 -7.03
CA GLN A 37 7.82 20.35 -5.93
C GLN A 37 6.44 20.26 -5.29
N VAL A 38 6.40 20.30 -3.96
CA VAL A 38 5.17 20.41 -3.19
C VAL A 38 5.13 21.75 -2.49
N GLU A 39 3.99 22.41 -2.59
CA GLU A 39 3.64 23.58 -1.80
C GLU A 39 2.55 23.23 -0.81
N ILE A 40 2.76 23.55 0.47
CA ILE A 40 1.80 23.39 1.55
C ILE A 40 1.46 24.76 2.10
N THR A 41 0.17 25.03 2.32
CA THR A 41 -0.34 26.27 2.92
C THR A 41 -1.47 25.97 3.89
N LEU A 42 -1.88 26.99 4.65
CA LEU A 42 -3.15 27.00 5.38
C LEU A 42 -4.18 27.85 4.60
N ASP A 43 -5.40 27.34 4.43
CA ASP A 43 -6.51 28.11 3.84
C ASP A 43 -7.08 29.15 4.82
N SER A 44 -8.14 29.86 4.41
CA SER A 44 -8.79 30.87 5.26
C SER A 44 -9.45 30.31 6.53
N LEU A 45 -9.67 29.00 6.60
CA LEU A 45 -10.16 28.28 7.79
C LEU A 45 -9.02 27.68 8.60
N LYS A 46 -7.76 27.99 8.25
CA LYS A 46 -6.56 27.34 8.80
C LYS A 46 -6.59 25.82 8.63
N SER A 47 -7.07 25.35 7.48
CA SER A 47 -7.00 23.93 7.08
C SER A 47 -5.77 23.73 6.19
N PRO A 48 -5.03 22.62 6.33
CA PRO A 48 -3.87 22.36 5.48
C PRO A 48 -4.31 22.01 4.06
N VAL A 49 -3.66 22.65 3.09
CA VAL A 49 -3.87 22.47 1.65
C VAL A 49 -2.51 22.28 0.99
N TYR A 50 -2.44 21.42 -0.03
CA TYR A 50 -1.22 21.24 -0.82
C TYR A 50 -1.45 21.36 -2.32
N SER A 51 -0.38 21.63 -3.05
CA SER A 51 -0.30 21.56 -4.51
C SER A 51 1.00 20.86 -4.91
N VAL A 52 0.97 20.17 -6.05
CA VAL A 52 2.13 19.46 -6.60
C VAL A 52 2.44 20.01 -7.98
N PHE A 53 3.70 20.34 -8.18
CA PHE A 53 4.26 20.81 -9.45
C PHE A 53 5.27 19.80 -9.96
N PHE A 54 5.29 19.59 -11.27
CA PHE A 54 6.27 18.77 -11.95
C PHE A 54 6.75 19.46 -13.22
N ASN A 55 8.06 19.69 -13.35
CA ASN A 55 8.65 20.47 -14.44
C ASN A 55 8.01 21.86 -14.64
N GLY A 56 7.57 22.48 -13.53
CA GLY A 56 6.89 23.78 -13.54
C GLY A 56 5.39 23.74 -13.84
N GLU A 57 4.85 22.59 -14.27
CA GLU A 57 3.42 22.42 -14.51
C GLU A 57 2.68 22.00 -13.24
N THR A 58 1.45 22.47 -13.07
CA THR A 58 0.61 22.08 -11.93
C THR A 58 -0.01 20.70 -12.19
N VAL A 59 0.39 19.70 -11.41
CA VAL A 59 -0.12 18.33 -11.50
C VAL A 59 -1.28 18.12 -10.52
N VAL A 60 -1.13 18.64 -9.30
CA VAL A 60 -2.18 18.65 -8.27
C VAL A 60 -2.47 20.10 -7.92
N HIS A 61 -3.67 20.57 -8.27
CA HIS A 61 -4.23 21.83 -7.83
C HIS A 61 -4.45 21.84 -6.31
N PRO A 62 -4.69 23.01 -5.68
CA PRO A 62 -4.95 23.10 -4.25
C PRO A 62 -5.95 22.04 -3.76
N SER A 63 -5.44 21.12 -2.93
CA SER A 63 -6.13 19.92 -2.46
C SER A 63 -6.07 19.84 -0.95
N ARG A 64 -7.19 19.52 -0.31
CA ARG A 64 -7.29 19.49 1.16
C ARG A 64 -6.53 18.32 1.77
N LEU A 65 -6.09 18.53 3.01
CA LEU A 65 -5.50 17.54 3.89
C LEU A 65 -6.22 17.61 5.24
N GLY A 66 -6.23 16.51 5.98
CA GLY A 66 -6.80 16.48 7.32
C GLY A 66 -7.21 15.09 7.74
N ILE A 67 -7.20 14.85 9.04
CA ILE A 67 -7.61 13.60 9.67
C ILE A 67 -8.32 13.91 10.98
N ALA A 68 -9.29 13.08 11.35
CA ALA A 68 -9.99 13.16 12.61
C ALA A 68 -10.19 11.78 13.21
N LEU A 69 -9.96 11.66 14.51
CA LEU A 69 -10.38 10.51 15.31
C LEU A 69 -11.80 10.77 15.86
N ALA A 70 -12.46 9.71 16.33
CA ALA A 70 -13.75 9.82 17.03
C ALA A 70 -13.63 10.56 18.39
N ASP A 71 -12.43 10.56 18.99
CA ASP A 71 -12.10 11.44 20.11
C ASP A 71 -11.91 12.88 19.59
N GLU A 72 -12.84 13.76 19.93
CA GLU A 72 -12.89 15.15 19.43
C GLU A 72 -11.63 15.97 19.74
N ARG A 73 -10.81 15.53 20.72
CA ARG A 73 -9.52 16.16 21.01
C ARG A 73 -8.49 15.97 19.90
N TYR A 74 -8.72 15.04 18.98
CA TYR A 74 -7.82 14.68 17.87
C TYR A 74 -8.50 14.92 16.51
N ILE A 75 -9.15 16.08 16.36
CA ILE A 75 -9.66 16.58 15.08
C ILE A 75 -8.63 17.57 14.51
N PHE A 76 -8.19 17.32 13.28
CA PHE A 76 -7.19 18.14 12.57
C PHE A 76 -7.67 18.54 11.17
N LEU A 77 -8.87 19.12 11.10
CA LEU A 77 -9.52 19.47 9.83
C LEU A 77 -9.45 20.96 9.48
N LYS A 78 -9.28 21.82 10.48
CA LYS A 78 -9.29 23.30 10.39
C LYS A 78 -8.83 23.90 11.73
N ASP A 79 -8.76 25.23 11.80
CA ASP A 79 -8.39 25.99 13.00
C ASP A 79 -7.03 25.53 13.57
N LEU A 80 -6.11 25.17 12.67
CA LEU A 80 -4.79 24.68 13.02
C LEU A 80 -3.79 25.82 13.14
N ASP A 81 -3.00 25.80 14.21
CA ASP A 81 -1.87 26.70 14.38
C ASP A 81 -0.57 25.98 14.03
N PHE A 82 0.28 26.63 13.25
CA PHE A 82 1.62 26.14 12.96
C PHE A 82 2.44 26.05 14.25
N GLU A 83 3.06 24.89 14.48
CA GLU A 83 3.91 24.65 15.64
C GLU A 83 5.40 24.68 15.26
N GLN A 84 5.80 23.82 14.31
CA GLN A 84 7.20 23.68 13.89
C GLN A 84 7.29 23.05 12.50
N VAL A 85 8.44 23.26 11.85
CA VAL A 85 8.82 22.57 10.62
C VAL A 85 10.22 22.00 10.77
N SER A 86 10.45 20.80 10.24
CA SER A 86 11.76 20.18 10.13
C SER A 86 11.98 19.61 8.73
N ASP A 87 13.24 19.61 8.31
CA ASP A 87 13.68 19.10 7.02
C ASP A 87 14.71 17.98 7.22
N GLU A 88 14.62 16.94 6.40
CA GLU A 88 15.56 15.82 6.40
C GLU A 88 15.86 15.40 4.94
N VAL A 89 17.09 14.97 4.68
CA VAL A 89 17.41 14.27 3.42
C VAL A 89 17.38 12.78 3.71
N VAL A 90 16.43 12.08 3.10
CA VAL A 90 16.26 10.64 3.23
C VAL A 90 17.13 9.93 2.20
N HIS A 91 17.86 8.94 2.66
CA HIS A 91 18.62 8.02 1.82
C HIS A 91 18.49 6.60 2.37
N ASP A 92 18.10 5.66 1.51
CA ASP A 92 18.00 4.25 1.87
C ASP A 92 18.56 3.37 0.75
N GLU A 93 19.07 2.20 1.13
CA GLU A 93 19.57 1.17 0.22
C GLU A 93 19.17 -0.21 0.75
N TYR A 94 18.56 -1.02 -0.11
CA TYR A 94 18.14 -2.37 0.24
C TYR A 94 18.27 -3.34 -0.93
N THR A 95 18.31 -4.63 -0.61
CA THR A 95 18.28 -5.71 -1.61
C THR A 95 16.97 -6.45 -1.48
N ALA A 96 16.14 -6.41 -2.53
CA ALA A 96 14.86 -7.10 -2.58
C ALA A 96 15.08 -8.60 -2.90
N VAL A 97 14.33 -9.46 -2.20
CA VAL A 97 14.32 -10.92 -2.44
C VAL A 97 13.52 -11.26 -3.70
N ALA A 98 12.46 -10.51 -3.96
CA ALA A 98 11.61 -10.61 -5.14
C ALA A 98 11.13 -9.21 -5.54
N GLY A 99 10.66 -9.08 -6.79
CA GLY A 99 10.17 -7.81 -7.34
C GLY A 99 10.88 -7.41 -8.63
N LYS A 100 10.69 -6.16 -9.04
CA LYS A 100 11.16 -5.64 -10.34
C LYS A 100 12.66 -5.33 -10.35
N LYS A 101 13.24 -5.05 -9.19
CA LYS A 101 14.64 -4.61 -9.05
C LYS A 101 15.28 -5.27 -7.83
N LYS A 102 16.47 -5.86 -8.01
CA LYS A 102 17.19 -6.55 -6.93
C LYS A 102 17.88 -5.59 -5.96
N HIS A 103 18.59 -4.59 -6.48
CA HIS A 103 19.31 -3.59 -5.66
C HIS A 103 18.62 -2.25 -5.79
N CYS A 104 18.03 -1.78 -4.70
CA CYS A 104 17.26 -0.56 -4.64
C CYS A 104 18.02 0.52 -3.88
N SER A 105 17.87 1.76 -4.32
CA SER A 105 18.38 2.96 -3.66
C SER A 105 17.29 4.00 -3.77
N TYR A 106 16.95 4.59 -2.63
CA TYR A 106 15.91 5.59 -2.51
C TYR A 106 16.49 6.88 -1.95
N ARG A 107 16.13 8.00 -2.58
CA ARG A 107 16.50 9.33 -2.13
C ARG A 107 15.32 10.28 -2.22
N ALA A 108 15.08 11.02 -1.16
CA ALA A 108 14.05 12.05 -1.11
C ALA A 108 14.45 13.20 -0.20
N ASN A 109 13.85 14.36 -0.41
CA ASN A 109 13.81 15.40 0.61
C ASN A 109 12.50 15.22 1.39
N GLU A 110 12.60 15.11 2.71
CA GLU A 110 11.47 15.04 3.62
C GLU A 110 11.26 16.40 4.29
N ARG A 111 10.01 16.82 4.36
CA ARG A 111 9.58 17.95 5.18
C ARG A 111 8.44 17.52 6.08
N THR A 112 8.61 17.75 7.37
CA THR A 112 7.61 17.48 8.41
C THR A 112 7.11 18.79 8.99
N ILE A 113 5.81 19.03 8.90
CA ILE A 113 5.15 20.25 9.41
C ILE A 113 4.22 19.83 10.53
N ALA A 114 4.46 20.33 11.74
CA ALA A 114 3.60 20.06 12.88
C ALA A 114 2.56 21.19 13.03
N PHE A 115 1.31 20.78 13.20
CA PHE A 115 0.18 21.66 13.47
C PHE A 115 -0.44 21.29 14.82
N ARG A 116 -0.83 22.32 15.57
CA ARG A 116 -1.54 22.20 16.83
C ARG A 116 -3.02 22.52 16.62
N ASN A 117 -3.90 21.67 17.14
CA ASN A 117 -5.33 21.96 17.16
C ASN A 117 -5.75 22.74 18.43
N ALA A 118 -7.01 23.16 18.49
CA ALA A 118 -7.55 23.92 19.63
C ALA A 118 -7.48 23.19 20.98
N SER A 119 -7.40 21.85 20.98
CA SER A 119 -7.23 21.04 22.19
C SER A 119 -5.77 20.91 22.64
N GLY A 120 -4.82 21.50 21.90
CA GLY A 120 -3.40 21.45 22.19
C GLY A 120 -2.70 20.18 21.70
N ASN A 121 -3.39 19.29 20.98
CA ASN A 121 -2.79 18.09 20.40
C ASN A 121 -2.10 18.38 19.06
N LEU A 122 -1.21 17.48 18.65
CA LEU A 122 -0.35 17.66 17.49
C LEU A 122 -0.68 16.67 16.38
N MET A 123 -0.69 17.18 15.15
CA MET A 123 -0.60 16.41 13.92
C MET A 123 0.67 16.83 13.19
N GLU A 124 1.54 15.87 12.89
CA GLU A 124 2.65 16.03 11.96
C GLU A 124 2.17 15.61 10.57
N LEU A 125 2.34 16.50 9.60
CA LEU A 125 2.14 16.25 8.18
C LEU A 125 3.53 16.05 7.54
N ILE A 126 3.79 14.84 7.10
CA ILE A 126 5.11 14.41 6.61
C ILE A 126 5.01 14.26 5.09
N PHE A 127 5.81 15.03 4.35
CA PHE A 127 5.97 14.89 2.90
C PHE A 127 7.35 14.37 2.55
N ARG A 128 7.42 13.39 1.65
CA ARG A 128 8.65 13.00 0.95
C ARG A 128 8.52 13.33 -0.53
N VAL A 129 9.51 14.03 -1.07
CA VAL A 129 9.60 14.34 -2.49
C VAL A 129 10.87 13.73 -3.04
N SER A 130 10.72 12.71 -3.86
CA SER A 130 11.79 12.02 -4.58
C SER A 130 11.76 12.41 -6.06
N ASP A 131 12.76 11.98 -6.82
CA ASP A 131 12.78 12.19 -8.28
C ASP A 131 11.69 11.36 -8.99
N HIS A 132 11.11 10.36 -8.31
CA HIS A 132 10.10 9.45 -8.84
C HIS A 132 8.67 9.81 -8.42
N GLY A 133 8.50 10.78 -7.52
CA GLY A 133 7.17 11.15 -7.04
C GLY A 133 7.13 11.80 -5.66
N VAL A 134 5.89 12.08 -5.24
CA VAL A 134 5.52 12.72 -3.98
C VAL A 134 4.78 11.72 -3.12
N ALA A 135 5.07 11.68 -1.83
CA ALA A 135 4.29 10.95 -0.86
C ALA A 135 4.02 11.78 0.39
N PHE A 136 2.86 11.58 1.01
CA PHE A 136 2.57 12.20 2.31
C PHE A 136 1.82 11.27 3.27
N ARG A 137 1.93 11.54 4.56
CA ARG A 137 1.18 10.84 5.62
C ARG A 137 0.99 11.72 6.86
N TYR A 138 0.11 11.28 7.75
CA TYR A 138 -0.16 11.94 9.02
C TYR A 138 0.46 11.15 10.17
N LYS A 139 0.97 11.87 11.17
CA LYS A 139 1.30 11.31 12.48
C LYS A 139 0.60 12.10 13.59
N LEU A 140 -0.13 11.41 14.45
CA LEU A 140 -0.84 12.01 15.58
C LEU A 140 -0.15 11.67 16.89
N ASN A 141 -0.28 12.51 17.91
CA ASN A 141 0.25 12.26 19.26
C ASN A 141 -0.81 11.66 20.21
N ASN A 142 -1.79 10.91 19.69
CA ASN A 142 -2.83 10.29 20.50
C ASN A 142 -2.23 9.22 21.43
N PRO A 143 -2.49 9.25 22.74
CA PRO A 143 -1.83 8.37 23.71
C PRO A 143 -2.41 6.95 23.70
N LEU A 144 -3.63 6.78 23.21
CA LEU A 144 -4.38 5.53 23.21
C LEU A 144 -4.95 5.27 21.83
N ALA A 145 -5.24 4.00 21.54
CA ALA A 145 -5.94 3.61 20.35
C ALA A 145 -7.34 4.25 20.30
N ALA A 146 -7.79 4.62 19.11
CA ALA A 146 -9.09 5.25 18.89
C ALA A 146 -9.60 4.95 17.49
N LYS A 147 -10.92 5.10 17.27
CA LYS A 147 -11.51 4.99 15.94
C LYS A 147 -11.12 6.19 15.08
N VAL A 148 -10.74 5.96 13.83
CA VAL A 148 -10.59 7.01 12.82
C VAL A 148 -11.97 7.39 12.32
N ALA A 149 -12.34 8.67 12.50
CA ALA A 149 -13.63 9.18 12.07
C ALA A 149 -13.63 9.59 10.60
N SER A 150 -12.56 10.25 10.13
CA SER A 150 -12.44 10.67 8.73
C SER A 150 -11.01 11.01 8.33
N GLU A 151 -10.75 10.93 7.03
CA GLU A 151 -9.59 11.48 6.36
C GLU A 151 -10.09 12.33 5.17
N THR A 152 -9.57 13.55 5.02
CA THR A 152 -10.02 14.52 4.01
C THR A 152 -8.99 14.76 2.92
N SER A 153 -8.05 13.83 2.73
CA SER A 153 -7.00 13.93 1.72
C SER A 153 -7.61 13.93 0.31
N GLU A 154 -7.29 14.97 -0.45
CA GLU A 154 -7.75 15.16 -1.83
C GLU A 154 -6.59 15.08 -2.83
N PHE A 155 -6.95 14.79 -4.08
CA PHE A 155 -6.09 14.86 -5.25
C PHE A 155 -6.88 15.56 -6.35
N HIS A 156 -6.67 16.86 -6.51
CA HIS A 156 -7.32 17.66 -7.54
C HIS A 156 -6.42 17.74 -8.78
N LEU A 157 -6.64 16.82 -9.71
CA LEU A 157 -5.95 16.81 -11.01
C LEU A 157 -6.70 17.71 -12.01
N PRO A 158 -6.08 18.11 -13.13
CA PRO A 158 -6.80 18.78 -14.20
C PRO A 158 -8.01 17.93 -14.66
N GLY A 159 -9.22 18.49 -14.66
CA GLY A 159 -10.45 17.73 -14.93
C GLY A 159 -10.51 17.04 -16.31
N LYS A 160 -9.75 17.58 -17.28
CA LYS A 160 -9.57 16.99 -18.62
C LYS A 160 -8.56 15.84 -18.68
N SER A 161 -8.02 15.40 -17.54
CA SER A 161 -7.10 14.26 -17.49
C SER A 161 -7.79 12.98 -17.95
N LEU A 162 -7.03 12.09 -18.60
CA LEU A 162 -7.45 10.73 -18.87
C LEU A 162 -7.18 9.88 -17.64
N ALA A 163 -8.08 8.96 -17.31
CA ALA A 163 -7.99 8.09 -16.15
C ALA A 163 -8.13 6.62 -16.58
N TRP A 164 -7.26 5.77 -16.05
CA TRP A 164 -7.32 4.31 -16.08
C TRP A 164 -7.41 3.85 -14.63
N ILE A 165 -8.63 3.57 -14.20
CA ILE A 165 -8.93 3.19 -12.82
C ILE A 165 -10.07 2.18 -12.81
N GLN A 166 -10.01 1.24 -11.88
CA GLN A 166 -11.06 0.26 -11.66
C GLN A 166 -12.25 0.89 -10.94
N ARG A 167 -13.46 0.50 -11.36
CA ARG A 167 -14.69 0.84 -10.61
C ARG A 167 -14.74 -0.01 -9.35
N TYR A 168 -15.16 0.55 -8.23
CA TYR A 168 -15.44 -0.25 -7.05
C TYR A 168 -16.61 -1.22 -7.32
N ARG A 169 -16.45 -2.48 -6.93
CA ARG A 169 -17.50 -3.51 -7.01
C ARG A 169 -17.83 -3.95 -5.58
N HIS A 170 -19.00 -3.56 -5.10
CA HIS A 170 -19.42 -3.87 -3.72
C HIS A 170 -19.49 -5.38 -3.47
N MET A 171 -20.11 -6.14 -4.39
CA MET A 171 -20.07 -7.60 -4.32
C MET A 171 -18.71 -8.14 -4.75
N GLY A 172 -18.01 -8.83 -3.86
CA GLY A 172 -16.71 -9.48 -4.13
C GLY A 172 -15.51 -8.72 -3.55
N ASN A 173 -15.49 -7.38 -3.58
CA ASN A 173 -14.40 -6.54 -3.05
C ASN A 173 -12.97 -7.10 -3.28
N ASP A 174 -12.75 -7.71 -4.44
CA ASP A 174 -11.61 -8.58 -4.76
C ASP A 174 -10.51 -7.87 -5.55
N TYR A 175 -10.71 -6.58 -5.88
CA TYR A 175 -9.81 -5.79 -6.74
C TYR A 175 -9.66 -6.37 -8.17
N GLU A 176 -10.61 -7.18 -8.65
CA GLU A 176 -10.54 -7.88 -9.94
C GLU A 176 -11.36 -7.21 -11.06
N MET A 177 -11.48 -5.88 -11.03
CA MET A 177 -12.22 -5.16 -12.07
C MET A 177 -11.32 -4.72 -13.22
N VAL A 178 -11.90 -4.64 -14.42
CA VAL A 178 -11.14 -4.18 -15.60
C VAL A 178 -10.85 -2.68 -15.50
N TYR A 179 -9.59 -2.30 -15.78
CA TYR A 179 -9.21 -0.90 -15.96
C TYR A 179 -9.84 -0.33 -17.23
N THR A 180 -10.71 0.68 -17.09
CA THR A 180 -11.32 1.36 -18.23
C THR A 180 -10.80 2.79 -18.34
N LYS A 181 -10.32 3.13 -19.54
CA LYS A 181 -9.96 4.51 -19.93
C LYS A 181 -11.21 5.39 -19.94
N ARG A 182 -11.13 6.55 -19.29
CA ARG A 182 -12.22 7.55 -19.24
C ARG A 182 -11.67 8.95 -19.05
N LEU A 183 -12.48 9.96 -19.31
CA LEU A 183 -12.17 11.33 -18.90
C LEU A 183 -12.45 11.47 -17.40
N LEU A 184 -11.53 12.05 -16.63
CA LEU A 184 -11.66 12.18 -15.18
C LEU A 184 -12.98 12.86 -14.78
N ASP A 185 -13.33 13.98 -15.40
CA ASP A 185 -14.59 14.70 -15.13
C ASP A 185 -15.88 13.91 -15.43
N THR A 186 -15.79 12.80 -16.17
CA THR A 186 -16.95 11.93 -16.48
C THR A 186 -17.15 10.81 -15.47
N MET A 187 -16.23 10.66 -14.51
CA MET A 187 -16.37 9.69 -13.42
C MET A 187 -17.54 10.08 -12.53
N ASN A 188 -18.43 9.14 -12.22
CA ASN A 188 -19.68 9.42 -11.51
C ASN A 188 -20.05 8.32 -10.50
N LEU A 189 -19.13 7.40 -10.20
CA LEU A 189 -19.34 6.37 -9.21
C LEU A 189 -18.88 6.85 -7.83
N PRO A 190 -19.47 6.32 -6.75
CA PRO A 190 -19.13 6.70 -5.39
C PRO A 190 -17.71 6.28 -4.98
N ALA A 191 -17.19 5.20 -5.59
CA ALA A 191 -15.91 4.62 -5.23
C ALA A 191 -15.19 4.01 -6.44
N TYR A 192 -13.87 4.05 -6.36
CA TYR A 192 -12.91 3.49 -7.30
C TYR A 192 -11.74 2.88 -6.51
N TYR A 193 -11.21 1.74 -6.96
CA TYR A 193 -10.06 1.12 -6.30
C TYR A 193 -8.78 1.92 -6.55
N LEU A 194 -7.87 1.88 -5.57
CA LEU A 194 -6.45 2.15 -5.83
C LEU A 194 -5.80 0.89 -6.45
N PRO A 195 -4.74 1.04 -7.25
CA PRO A 195 -4.21 2.29 -7.76
C PRO A 195 -5.01 2.85 -8.94
N GLY A 196 -4.90 4.16 -9.17
CA GLY A 196 -5.40 4.84 -10.36
C GLY A 196 -4.27 5.47 -11.17
N LEU A 197 -4.26 5.26 -12.48
CA LEU A 197 -3.33 5.92 -13.41
C LEU A 197 -4.04 7.05 -14.15
N PHE A 198 -3.38 8.19 -14.27
CA PHE A 198 -3.90 9.40 -14.91
C PHE A 198 -2.87 9.99 -15.87
N GLU A 199 -3.34 10.62 -16.94
CA GLU A 199 -2.53 11.43 -17.86
C GLU A 199 -3.14 12.82 -17.94
N THR A 200 -2.39 13.85 -17.53
CA THR A 200 -2.85 15.24 -17.61
C THR A 200 -2.91 15.73 -19.07
N PRO A 201 -3.64 16.82 -19.36
CA PRO A 201 -3.63 17.45 -20.68
C PRO A 201 -2.21 17.82 -21.17
N GLU A 202 -1.31 18.13 -20.24
CA GLU A 202 0.10 18.48 -20.43
C GLU A 202 1.00 17.25 -20.62
N LYS A 203 0.43 16.04 -20.73
CA LYS A 203 1.17 14.79 -20.96
C LYS A 203 2.10 14.41 -19.81
N ILE A 204 1.63 14.64 -18.59
CA ILE A 204 2.27 14.15 -17.36
C ILE A 204 1.44 12.97 -16.85
N TRP A 205 2.12 11.85 -16.60
CA TRP A 205 1.54 10.67 -15.97
C TRP A 205 1.56 10.81 -14.45
N VAL A 206 0.45 10.41 -13.83
CA VAL A 206 0.28 10.41 -12.38
C VAL A 206 -0.32 9.08 -11.97
N PHE A 207 0.38 8.32 -11.12
CA PHE A 207 -0.13 7.09 -10.54
C PHE A 207 -0.39 7.32 -9.05
N ILE A 208 -1.66 7.26 -8.66
CA ILE A 208 -2.11 7.44 -7.28
C ILE A 208 -2.29 6.08 -6.62
N SER A 209 -1.62 5.88 -5.49
CA SER A 209 -1.69 4.65 -4.69
C SER A 209 -1.39 4.96 -3.22
N ASP A 210 -1.29 3.93 -2.40
CA ASP A 210 -0.81 3.99 -1.03
C ASP A 210 0.38 3.04 -0.81
N ALA A 211 1.15 3.30 0.24
CA ALA A 211 2.29 2.47 0.62
C ALA A 211 2.34 2.29 2.14
N SER A 212 2.97 1.20 2.58
CA SER A 212 3.02 0.83 4.01
C SER A 212 1.65 0.62 4.66
N VAL A 213 0.66 0.11 3.92
CA VAL A 213 -0.65 -0.26 4.51
C VAL A 213 -0.46 -1.49 5.40
N SER A 214 -0.91 -1.42 6.65
CA SER A 214 -0.89 -2.50 7.63
C SER A 214 -2.27 -2.69 8.25
N GLY A 215 -2.44 -3.68 9.14
CA GLY A 215 -3.66 -3.85 9.93
C GLY A 215 -3.97 -2.70 10.91
N ASP A 216 -3.12 -1.68 10.99
CA ASP A 216 -3.31 -0.49 11.84
C ASP A 216 -4.13 0.62 11.15
N TYR A 217 -4.52 0.43 9.88
CA TYR A 217 -5.31 1.40 9.11
C TYR A 217 -6.08 0.72 7.97
N ALA A 218 -6.99 1.44 7.32
CA ALA A 218 -7.74 0.90 6.18
C ALA A 218 -6.97 0.96 4.85
N ALA A 219 -7.15 -0.09 4.04
CA ALA A 219 -6.95 -0.02 2.60
C ALA A 219 -8.00 0.95 2.02
N CYS A 220 -7.52 2.06 1.46
CA CYS A 220 -8.39 3.16 1.07
C CYS A 220 -8.87 3.03 -0.39
N GLN A 221 -9.95 3.72 -0.68
CA GLN A 221 -10.53 3.88 -2.01
C GLN A 221 -10.45 5.34 -2.43
N LEU A 222 -10.77 5.62 -3.70
CA LEU A 222 -10.97 6.97 -4.19
C LEU A 222 -12.45 7.23 -4.47
N SER A 223 -12.91 8.41 -4.11
CA SER A 223 -14.21 8.94 -4.54
C SER A 223 -14.00 10.15 -5.45
N HIS A 224 -14.76 10.23 -6.54
CA HIS A 224 -14.76 11.43 -7.38
C HIS A 224 -15.71 12.47 -6.81
N LYS A 225 -15.22 13.70 -6.66
CA LYS A 225 -15.95 14.85 -6.08
C LYS A 225 -16.31 15.91 -7.13
N GLY A 226 -16.12 15.60 -8.42
CA GLY A 226 -16.36 16.52 -9.53
C GLY A 226 -15.15 17.38 -9.86
N SER A 227 -15.10 17.90 -11.11
CA SER A 227 -14.10 18.86 -11.57
C SER A 227 -12.65 18.42 -11.28
N GLY A 228 -12.29 17.19 -11.63
CA GLY A 228 -10.93 16.66 -11.46
C GLY A 228 -10.55 16.28 -10.04
N LYS A 229 -11.44 16.46 -9.06
CA LYS A 229 -11.16 16.19 -7.65
C LYS A 229 -11.45 14.74 -7.29
N LEU A 230 -10.43 14.06 -6.80
CA LEU A 230 -10.52 12.77 -6.13
C LEU A 230 -10.29 12.98 -4.62
N ALA A 231 -10.88 12.12 -3.79
CA ALA A 231 -10.68 12.15 -2.35
C ALA A 231 -10.57 10.74 -1.78
N ILE A 232 -9.73 10.58 -0.76
CA ILE A 232 -9.65 9.34 0.01
C ILE A 232 -11.02 9.02 0.59
N ARG A 233 -11.38 7.75 0.46
CA ARG A 233 -12.63 7.18 0.95
C ARG A 233 -12.29 5.90 1.69
N PHE A 234 -12.80 5.77 2.90
CA PHE A 234 -12.73 4.51 3.62
C PHE A 234 -13.69 3.47 3.04
N PRO A 235 -13.38 2.17 3.16
CA PRO A 235 -14.31 1.13 2.77
C PRO A 235 -15.55 1.21 3.70
N ASP A 236 -16.67 1.70 3.18
CA ASP A 236 -17.98 1.46 3.80
C ASP A 236 -18.62 0.22 3.18
N GLN A 237 -19.39 -0.52 4.00
CA GLN A 237 -20.20 -1.65 3.52
C GLN A 237 -21.57 -1.21 3.00
N THR A 238 -21.92 0.08 3.05
CA THR A 238 -23.29 0.58 2.89
C THR A 238 -23.69 0.90 1.45
N TYR A 239 -22.90 0.50 0.44
CA TYR A 239 -23.33 0.67 -0.95
C TYR A 239 -24.27 -0.46 -1.37
N ASP A 240 -25.54 -0.33 -1.01
CA ASP A 240 -26.64 -1.14 -1.56
C ASP A 240 -26.71 -0.90 -3.08
N TRP A 241 -26.32 -1.89 -3.87
CA TRP A 241 -26.80 -2.02 -5.23
C TRP A 241 -27.81 -3.17 -5.25
N GLU A 242 -29.08 -2.83 -5.49
CA GLU A 242 -30.23 -3.75 -5.45
C GLU A 242 -30.27 -4.79 -6.60
N GLU A 243 -29.29 -4.85 -7.52
CA GLU A 243 -29.42 -5.66 -8.75
C GLU A 243 -28.39 -6.78 -8.95
N GLY A 244 -27.65 -7.19 -7.91
CA GLY A 244 -26.75 -8.35 -7.99
C GLY A 244 -27.11 -9.39 -6.95
N GLY A 245 -27.81 -10.46 -7.33
CA GLY A 245 -28.14 -11.55 -6.41
C GLY A 245 -26.91 -12.16 -5.75
N HIS A 246 -27.04 -12.55 -4.48
CA HIS A 246 -26.02 -13.24 -3.70
C HIS A 246 -25.34 -14.35 -4.50
N HIS A 247 -24.03 -14.26 -4.68
CA HIS A 247 -23.26 -15.39 -5.21
C HIS A 247 -23.00 -16.36 -4.03
N PRO A 248 -23.53 -17.61 -4.08
CA PRO A 248 -23.58 -18.52 -2.92
C PRO A 248 -22.20 -19.00 -2.40
N TRP A 249 -21.13 -18.61 -3.09
CA TRP A 249 -19.74 -19.03 -2.87
C TRP A 249 -18.95 -18.06 -1.98
N PHE A 250 -19.47 -16.86 -1.73
CA PHE A 250 -18.81 -15.87 -0.87
C PHE A 250 -19.63 -15.70 0.40
N LYS A 251 -19.12 -16.24 1.52
CA LYS A 251 -19.59 -15.81 2.84
C LYS A 251 -19.04 -14.41 3.07
N ILE A 252 -19.77 -13.39 2.62
CA ILE A 252 -19.52 -12.00 3.02
C ILE A 252 -19.67 -11.98 4.54
N VAL A 253 -18.56 -11.80 5.25
CA VAL A 253 -18.61 -11.48 6.67
C VAL A 253 -19.08 -10.03 6.76
N TYR A 254 -20.40 -9.86 6.88
CA TYR A 254 -21.00 -8.60 7.28
C TYR A 254 -20.65 -8.35 8.76
N GLU A 255 -19.39 -8.09 9.07
CA GLU A 255 -19.08 -7.36 10.29
C GLU A 255 -19.60 -5.94 10.10
N GLU A 256 -20.44 -5.48 11.04
CA GLU A 256 -21.01 -4.14 11.07
C GLU A 256 -19.91 -3.09 10.80
N SER A 257 -19.92 -2.46 9.61
CA SER A 257 -19.03 -1.36 9.19
C SER A 257 -17.63 -1.39 9.83
N PRO A 258 -16.60 -2.01 9.21
CA PRO A 258 -15.32 -2.24 9.85
C PRO A 258 -14.77 -0.94 10.44
N GLU A 259 -14.64 -0.91 11.76
CA GLU A 259 -14.09 0.24 12.45
C GLU A 259 -12.61 0.34 12.13
N ILE A 260 -12.18 1.52 11.67
CA ILE A 260 -10.77 1.77 11.43
C ILE A 260 -10.15 2.15 12.76
N HIS A 261 -9.37 1.25 13.35
CA HIS A 261 -8.72 1.50 14.62
C HIS A 261 -7.34 2.09 14.41
N ALA A 262 -7.18 3.36 14.77
CA ALA A 262 -5.87 3.98 14.89
C ALA A 262 -5.17 3.49 16.16
N PRO A 263 -3.91 3.04 16.10
CA PRO A 263 -3.12 2.74 17.29
C PRO A 263 -2.74 4.04 18.04
N ALA A 264 -2.15 3.90 19.22
CA ALA A 264 -1.49 5.01 19.89
C ALA A 264 -0.35 5.55 19.02
N ASN A 265 -0.20 6.87 18.98
CA ASN A 265 0.67 7.59 18.07
C ASN A 265 0.44 7.19 16.60
N LEU A 266 -0.81 7.31 16.15
CA LEU A 266 -1.22 6.93 14.79
C LEU A 266 -0.20 7.44 13.77
N LEU A 267 0.27 6.55 12.92
CA LEU A 267 1.05 6.86 11.72
C LEU A 267 0.30 6.26 10.54
N THR A 268 -0.26 7.11 9.67
CA THR A 268 -1.05 6.60 8.54
C THR A 268 -0.15 5.96 7.49
N PRO A 269 -0.69 5.08 6.63
CA PRO A 269 -0.03 4.73 5.38
C PRO A 269 0.29 5.98 4.57
N TRP A 270 1.24 5.86 3.65
CA TRP A 270 1.54 6.92 2.71
C TRP A 270 0.42 7.04 1.67
N ARG A 271 0.11 8.27 1.28
CA ARG A 271 -0.56 8.59 0.02
C ARG A 271 0.51 8.93 -0.99
N VAL A 272 0.53 8.22 -2.11
CA VAL A 272 1.65 8.26 -3.06
C VAL A 272 1.15 8.74 -4.42
N LEU A 273 1.91 9.65 -5.02
CA LEU A 273 1.80 10.07 -6.41
C LEU A 273 3.14 9.79 -7.09
N ILE A 274 3.19 8.76 -7.94
CA ILE A 274 4.31 8.55 -8.86
C ILE A 274 4.06 9.45 -10.06
N ILE A 275 5.03 10.28 -10.43
CA ILE A 275 4.85 11.34 -11.43
C ILE A 275 6.00 11.29 -12.44
N SER A 276 5.69 11.20 -13.73
CA SER A 276 6.69 11.30 -14.81
C SER A 276 6.08 11.80 -16.11
N ASN A 277 6.93 12.29 -17.02
CA ASN A 277 6.56 12.52 -18.43
C ASN A 277 6.62 11.23 -19.26
N ASP A 278 7.21 10.15 -18.75
CA ASP A 278 7.31 8.85 -19.43
C ASP A 278 6.54 7.76 -18.67
N LEU A 279 5.80 6.93 -19.41
CA LEU A 279 4.99 5.86 -18.81
C LEU A 279 5.86 4.69 -18.31
N GLY A 280 7.04 4.48 -18.93
CA GLY A 280 8.02 3.50 -18.49
C GLY A 280 8.53 3.79 -17.09
N ASP A 281 8.80 5.06 -16.76
CA ASP A 281 9.19 5.46 -15.40
C ASP A 281 8.13 5.10 -14.35
N ILE A 282 6.84 5.20 -14.70
CA ILE A 282 5.75 4.77 -13.82
C ILE A 282 5.79 3.25 -13.63
N ALA A 283 5.98 2.50 -14.70
CA ALA A 283 6.00 1.03 -14.66
C ALA A 283 7.23 0.48 -13.91
N GLU A 284 8.38 1.13 -14.05
CA GLU A 284 9.66 0.74 -13.44
C GLU A 284 9.87 1.27 -12.01
N SER A 285 9.01 2.19 -11.56
CA SER A 285 9.08 2.75 -10.21
C SER A 285 8.97 1.67 -9.13
N ASN A 286 9.80 1.82 -8.08
CA ASN A 286 9.75 1.06 -6.83
C ASN A 286 9.34 1.95 -5.64
N LEU A 287 8.72 3.11 -5.90
CA LEU A 287 8.43 4.11 -4.86
C LEU A 287 7.50 3.55 -3.76
N ILE A 288 6.64 2.60 -4.07
CA ILE A 288 5.75 1.97 -3.09
C ILE A 288 6.56 1.12 -2.10
N GLU A 289 7.51 0.33 -2.60
CA GLU A 289 8.43 -0.46 -1.80
C GLU A 289 9.39 0.44 -1.00
N ASP A 290 9.95 1.48 -1.63
CA ASP A 290 10.86 2.45 -1.01
C ASP A 290 10.24 3.19 0.20
N LEU A 291 8.91 3.37 0.18
CA LEU A 291 8.15 4.02 1.26
C LEU A 291 7.66 3.05 2.34
N SER A 292 7.77 1.75 2.09
CA SER A 292 7.26 0.70 2.97
C SER A 292 8.22 0.39 4.11
N VAL A 293 7.67 -0.15 5.21
CA VAL A 293 8.50 -0.51 6.36
C VAL A 293 9.52 -1.59 5.99
N PRO A 294 10.77 -1.51 6.50
CA PRO A 294 11.75 -2.56 6.31
C PRO A 294 11.24 -3.92 6.77
N SER A 295 11.74 -4.98 6.14
CA SER A 295 11.40 -6.35 6.50
C SER A 295 11.70 -6.62 7.99
N LYS A 296 10.74 -7.26 8.67
CA LYS A 296 10.90 -7.76 10.04
C LYS A 296 11.52 -9.16 10.10
N ILE A 297 11.79 -9.78 8.94
CA ILE A 297 12.39 -11.10 8.82
C ILE A 297 13.90 -10.92 8.61
N SER A 298 14.69 -11.33 9.60
CA SER A 298 16.15 -11.18 9.58
C SER A 298 16.86 -12.21 8.70
N ASP A 299 16.43 -13.47 8.78
CA ASP A 299 16.93 -14.54 7.91
C ASP A 299 15.94 -14.79 6.78
N GLN A 300 16.35 -14.46 5.56
CA GLN A 300 15.56 -14.59 4.34
C GLN A 300 16.14 -15.66 3.41
N SER A 301 17.14 -16.44 3.86
CA SER A 301 17.82 -17.44 3.02
C SER A 301 16.92 -18.62 2.61
N TRP A 302 15.83 -18.83 3.34
CA TRP A 302 14.82 -19.85 3.07
C TRP A 302 13.72 -19.37 2.11
N ILE A 303 13.66 -18.07 1.80
CA ILE A 303 12.67 -17.50 0.88
C ILE A 303 13.18 -17.69 -0.54
N GLU A 304 12.53 -18.58 -1.28
CA GLU A 304 12.92 -18.96 -2.63
C GLU A 304 11.84 -18.56 -3.64
N PRO A 305 12.09 -17.60 -4.54
CA PRO A 305 11.19 -17.33 -5.65
C PRO A 305 11.30 -18.43 -6.72
N GLY A 306 10.24 -18.66 -7.48
CA GLY A 306 10.24 -19.63 -8.56
C GLY A 306 8.91 -19.66 -9.32
N VAL A 307 8.81 -20.60 -10.25
CA VAL A 307 7.63 -20.83 -11.08
C VAL A 307 6.84 -22.01 -10.53
N ALA A 308 5.51 -21.89 -10.58
CA ALA A 308 4.59 -22.92 -10.15
C ALA A 308 3.81 -23.51 -11.31
N VAL A 309 3.68 -24.84 -11.34
CA VAL A 309 2.58 -25.50 -12.02
C VAL A 309 1.30 -25.24 -11.23
N PHE A 310 0.23 -24.82 -11.91
CA PHE A 310 -1.04 -24.45 -11.31
C PHE A 310 -2.19 -25.37 -11.80
N PRO A 311 -2.40 -26.54 -11.17
CA PRO A 311 -3.39 -27.51 -11.61
C PRO A 311 -4.82 -26.97 -11.62
N TRP A 312 -5.20 -26.12 -10.67
CA TRP A 312 -6.56 -25.54 -10.59
C TRP A 312 -7.02 -24.91 -11.91
N TRP A 313 -6.15 -24.17 -12.59
CA TRP A 313 -6.47 -23.49 -13.84
C TRP A 313 -6.44 -24.43 -15.05
N GLY A 314 -5.56 -25.43 -15.05
CA GLY A 314 -5.40 -26.39 -16.15
C GLY A 314 -6.40 -27.56 -16.11
N ASN A 315 -6.67 -28.08 -14.93
CA ASN A 315 -7.64 -29.12 -14.62
C ASN A 315 -8.05 -29.01 -13.14
N SER A 316 -9.15 -28.33 -12.84
CA SER A 316 -9.62 -28.09 -11.47
C SER A 316 -9.91 -29.36 -10.66
N LEU A 317 -10.09 -30.51 -11.31
CA LEU A 317 -10.32 -31.81 -10.66
C LEU A 317 -9.03 -32.53 -10.28
N ALA A 318 -7.86 -32.02 -10.69
CA ALA A 318 -6.59 -32.68 -10.46
C ALA A 318 -6.29 -32.89 -8.97
N ASN A 319 -6.68 -31.94 -8.11
CA ASN A 319 -6.45 -32.02 -6.68
C ASN A 319 -7.19 -33.18 -5.98
N ASP A 320 -8.13 -33.84 -6.68
CA ASP A 320 -8.89 -35.00 -6.18
C ASP A 320 -8.29 -36.33 -6.64
N GLU A 321 -7.35 -36.27 -7.58
CA GLU A 321 -6.84 -37.40 -8.34
C GLU A 321 -5.31 -37.48 -8.16
N PRO A 322 -4.79 -38.29 -7.21
CA PRO A 322 -3.37 -38.29 -6.84
C PRO A 322 -2.44 -38.58 -8.01
N ASP A 323 -2.87 -39.42 -8.96
CA ASP A 323 -2.07 -39.72 -10.15
C ASP A 323 -1.97 -38.52 -11.10
N ILE A 324 -3.04 -37.73 -11.23
CA ILE A 324 -3.01 -36.49 -12.04
C ILE A 324 -2.12 -35.43 -11.34
N MET A 325 -2.15 -35.36 -10.01
CA MET A 325 -1.21 -34.48 -9.29
C MET A 325 0.25 -34.88 -9.52
N LYS A 326 0.55 -36.19 -9.56
CA LYS A 326 1.89 -36.68 -9.91
C LYS A 326 2.28 -36.35 -11.35
N ASP A 327 1.34 -36.38 -12.29
CA ASP A 327 1.60 -35.93 -13.67
C ASP A 327 1.98 -34.43 -13.70
N TYR A 328 1.33 -33.59 -12.88
CA TYR A 328 1.70 -32.18 -12.76
C TYR A 328 3.05 -31.96 -12.06
N VAL A 329 3.43 -32.82 -11.10
CA VAL A 329 4.79 -32.84 -10.54
C VAL A 329 5.80 -33.21 -11.62
N ASP A 330 5.51 -34.21 -12.45
CA ASP A 330 6.39 -34.61 -13.54
C ASP A 330 6.52 -33.51 -14.59
N LEU A 331 5.45 -32.78 -14.88
CA LEU A 331 5.49 -31.57 -15.71
C LEU A 331 6.40 -30.49 -15.09
N ALA A 332 6.27 -30.22 -13.79
CA ALA A 332 7.14 -29.26 -13.10
C ALA A 332 8.62 -29.64 -13.26
N ALA A 333 8.93 -30.93 -13.06
CA ALA A 333 10.27 -31.47 -13.21
C ALA A 333 10.77 -31.38 -14.66
N GLU A 334 9.95 -31.71 -15.65
CA GLU A 334 10.29 -31.59 -17.08
C GLU A 334 10.60 -30.15 -17.48
N MET A 335 9.81 -29.20 -16.96
CA MET A 335 9.95 -27.77 -17.22
C MET A 335 11.07 -27.10 -16.41
N ASN A 336 11.69 -27.82 -15.46
CA ASN A 336 12.61 -27.27 -14.45
C ASN A 336 12.00 -26.12 -13.65
N TRP A 337 10.75 -26.26 -13.23
CA TRP A 337 10.07 -25.34 -12.32
C TRP A 337 10.19 -25.81 -10.87
N GLU A 338 10.08 -24.88 -9.92
CA GLU A 338 10.37 -25.13 -8.51
C GLU A 338 9.14 -25.64 -7.74
N PHE A 339 7.93 -25.25 -8.16
CA PHE A 339 6.73 -25.43 -7.36
C PHE A 339 5.60 -26.15 -8.10
N VAL A 340 4.76 -26.84 -7.33
CA VAL A 340 3.41 -27.24 -7.72
C VAL A 340 2.41 -26.74 -6.67
N GLU A 341 1.30 -26.17 -7.14
CA GLU A 341 0.18 -25.81 -6.26
C GLU A 341 -0.64 -27.03 -5.88
N PHE A 342 -1.00 -27.11 -4.60
CA PHE A 342 -2.02 -28.02 -4.11
C PHE A 342 -3.22 -27.19 -3.63
N ASP A 343 -4.23 -27.06 -4.49
CA ASP A 343 -5.44 -26.27 -4.22
C ASP A 343 -6.45 -27.15 -3.48
N ILE A 344 -6.21 -27.29 -2.18
CA ILE A 344 -6.93 -28.16 -1.25
C ILE A 344 -8.43 -27.82 -1.16
N GLY A 345 -8.81 -26.60 -1.54
CA GLY A 345 -10.15 -26.05 -1.41
C GLY A 345 -11.23 -26.62 -2.30
N LEU A 346 -10.87 -27.39 -3.33
CA LEU A 346 -11.81 -27.88 -4.33
C LEU A 346 -12.08 -29.37 -4.31
N ILE A 347 -11.63 -30.08 -3.27
CA ILE A 347 -11.77 -31.53 -3.12
C ILE A 347 -13.15 -31.95 -2.62
N GLY A 348 -14.18 -31.22 -3.01
CA GLY A 348 -15.53 -31.51 -2.59
C GLY A 348 -16.54 -30.95 -3.56
N ASN A 349 -16.99 -31.78 -4.49
CA ASN A 349 -18.20 -31.57 -5.29
C ASN A 349 -19.49 -31.57 -4.42
N ASN A 350 -19.48 -30.88 -3.28
CA ASN A 350 -20.55 -30.79 -2.30
C ASN A 350 -20.63 -29.42 -1.59
N GLY A 351 -20.11 -28.35 -2.21
CA GLY A 351 -20.42 -26.97 -1.80
C GLY A 351 -19.99 -26.58 -0.37
N GLY A 352 -18.90 -27.16 0.14
CA GLY A 352 -18.41 -26.93 1.50
C GLY A 352 -16.90 -26.71 1.55
N TYR A 353 -16.49 -25.44 1.43
CA TYR A 353 -15.74 -24.70 2.44
C TYR A 353 -14.59 -25.42 3.20
N ALA A 354 -13.36 -24.97 2.93
CA ALA A 354 -12.15 -25.78 2.76
C ALA A 354 -11.31 -26.34 3.94
N ALA A 355 -11.27 -25.80 5.17
CA ALA A 355 -10.09 -26.11 6.01
C ALA A 355 -10.05 -27.46 6.75
N ASP A 356 -11.13 -28.24 6.78
CA ASP A 356 -11.11 -29.54 7.46
C ASP A 356 -11.14 -30.72 6.49
N TYR A 357 -11.38 -30.48 5.20
CA TYR A 357 -11.58 -31.58 4.26
C TYR A 357 -10.28 -32.34 3.98
N TRP A 358 -9.16 -31.61 3.82
CA TRP A 358 -7.84 -32.23 3.61
C TRP A 358 -7.41 -33.16 4.73
N ARG A 359 -7.90 -32.97 5.96
CA ARG A 359 -7.57 -33.82 7.11
C ARG A 359 -7.98 -35.27 6.90
N ASN A 360 -8.91 -35.52 5.99
CA ASN A 360 -9.44 -36.84 5.66
C ASN A 360 -8.91 -37.39 4.32
N ILE A 361 -7.90 -36.72 3.71
CA ILE A 361 -7.32 -37.13 2.44
C ILE A 361 -5.97 -37.78 2.68
N ASP A 362 -5.97 -39.11 2.71
CA ASP A 362 -4.80 -39.90 3.10
C ASP A 362 -3.64 -39.86 2.10
N TYR A 363 -3.88 -39.49 0.84
CA TYR A 363 -2.85 -39.48 -0.20
C TYR A 363 -2.04 -38.17 -0.29
N ILE A 364 -2.41 -37.11 0.44
CA ILE A 364 -1.71 -35.82 0.37
C ILE A 364 -0.20 -36.00 0.70
N PRO A 365 0.19 -36.67 1.80
CA PRO A 365 1.60 -36.91 2.09
C PRO A 365 2.32 -37.69 0.98
N GLU A 366 1.64 -38.64 0.33
CA GLU A 366 2.22 -39.42 -0.77
C GLU A 366 2.59 -38.55 -1.98
N VAL A 367 1.70 -37.63 -2.36
CA VAL A 367 1.96 -36.70 -3.47
C VAL A 367 3.08 -35.72 -3.12
N ILE A 368 3.12 -35.23 -1.88
CA ILE A 368 4.19 -34.35 -1.41
C ILE A 368 5.54 -35.06 -1.39
N ASP A 369 5.59 -36.31 -0.91
CA ASP A 369 6.80 -37.13 -0.94
C ASP A 369 7.26 -37.40 -2.38
N TYR A 370 6.32 -37.63 -3.31
CA TYR A 370 6.63 -37.78 -4.73
C TYR A 370 7.23 -36.48 -5.32
N ALA A 371 6.63 -35.32 -5.03
CA ALA A 371 7.16 -34.02 -5.42
C ALA A 371 8.58 -33.81 -4.89
N ALA A 372 8.81 -34.08 -3.60
CA ALA A 372 10.11 -33.98 -2.98
C ALA A 372 11.15 -34.92 -3.63
N SER A 373 10.74 -36.13 -4.03
CA SER A 373 11.61 -37.07 -4.76
C SER A 373 12.08 -36.56 -6.13
N LYS A 374 11.35 -35.60 -6.71
CA LYS A 374 11.65 -34.91 -7.97
C LYS A 374 12.29 -33.53 -7.74
N GLY A 375 12.52 -33.13 -6.49
CA GLY A 375 13.05 -31.80 -6.15
C GLY A 375 12.02 -30.68 -6.31
N ILE A 376 10.73 -31.01 -6.39
CA ILE A 376 9.62 -30.06 -6.54
C ILE A 376 9.02 -29.76 -5.17
N LYS A 377 8.80 -28.48 -4.89
CA LYS A 377 8.17 -28.01 -3.65
C LYS A 377 6.66 -27.87 -3.84
N VAL A 378 5.90 -28.18 -2.79
CA VAL A 378 4.45 -28.01 -2.79
C VAL A 378 4.10 -26.75 -1.98
N TYR A 379 3.18 -25.92 -2.47
CA TYR A 379 2.49 -24.94 -1.62
C TYR A 379 0.99 -25.23 -1.58
N GLY A 380 0.39 -25.07 -0.41
CA GLY A 380 -1.04 -25.34 -0.20
C GLY A 380 -1.90 -24.11 -0.48
N TRP A 381 -3.22 -24.29 -0.39
CA TRP A 381 -4.22 -23.23 -0.49
C TRP A 381 -5.19 -23.33 0.68
N ASP A 382 -5.54 -22.19 1.28
CA ASP A 382 -6.64 -22.13 2.24
C ASP A 382 -7.39 -20.79 2.15
N GLU A 383 -8.68 -20.83 2.47
CA GLU A 383 -9.49 -19.63 2.61
C GLU A 383 -9.10 -18.86 3.87
N ARG A 384 -9.07 -17.53 3.76
CA ARG A 384 -8.73 -16.63 4.86
C ARG A 384 -9.54 -16.88 6.13
N ARG A 385 -10.81 -17.29 6.01
CA ARG A 385 -11.69 -17.49 7.18
C ARG A 385 -11.22 -18.59 8.14
N TYR A 386 -10.34 -19.48 7.68
CA TYR A 386 -9.71 -20.51 8.50
C TYR A 386 -8.30 -20.14 8.94
N LEU A 387 -7.91 -18.90 8.68
CA LEU A 387 -6.62 -18.33 9.04
C LEU A 387 -6.82 -17.04 9.85
N ASP A 388 -8.02 -16.80 10.37
CA ASP A 388 -8.44 -15.57 11.04
C ASP A 388 -7.68 -15.37 12.34
N THR A 389 -7.77 -16.38 13.20
CA THR A 389 -7.17 -16.37 14.52
C THR A 389 -5.77 -16.95 14.48
N ARG A 390 -5.01 -16.66 15.54
CA ARG A 390 -3.70 -17.28 15.71
C ARG A 390 -3.81 -18.79 15.88
N GLU A 391 -4.83 -19.27 16.59
CA GLU A 391 -5.03 -20.70 16.85
C GLU A 391 -5.28 -21.47 15.55
N GLU A 392 -6.18 -20.97 14.68
CA GLU A 392 -6.47 -21.59 13.40
C GLU A 392 -5.24 -21.59 12.46
N ARG A 393 -4.47 -20.48 12.44
CA ARG A 393 -3.20 -20.44 11.72
C ARG A 393 -2.18 -21.43 12.28
N ASP A 394 -2.03 -21.49 13.60
CA ASP A 394 -1.07 -22.39 14.25
C ASP A 394 -1.43 -23.86 13.97
N ASP A 395 -2.71 -24.20 13.89
CA ASP A 395 -3.23 -25.53 13.54
C ASP A 395 -2.89 -25.92 12.08
N ILE A 396 -3.35 -25.13 11.10
CA ILE A 396 -3.11 -25.41 9.67
C ILE A 396 -1.61 -25.39 9.35
N PHE A 397 -0.88 -24.35 9.80
CA PHE A 397 0.54 -24.23 9.49
C PHE A 397 1.38 -25.31 10.19
N SER A 398 0.92 -25.87 11.31
CA SER A 398 1.62 -27.01 11.93
C SER A 398 1.51 -28.26 11.08
N GLN A 399 0.34 -28.55 10.52
CA GLN A 399 0.21 -29.67 9.60
C GLN A 399 1.06 -29.47 8.34
N TYR A 400 1.00 -28.28 7.75
CA TYR A 400 1.78 -27.98 6.53
C TYR A 400 3.27 -28.20 6.77
N ARG A 401 3.79 -27.78 7.93
CA ARG A 401 5.17 -28.05 8.33
C ARG A 401 5.47 -29.54 8.52
N GLU A 402 4.55 -30.30 9.11
CA GLU A 402 4.71 -31.75 9.27
C GLU A 402 4.79 -32.46 7.92
N TRP A 403 4.00 -32.04 6.95
CA TRP A 403 4.01 -32.58 5.59
C TRP A 403 5.17 -32.06 4.72
N GLY A 404 5.86 -31.00 5.13
CA GLY A 404 6.92 -30.38 4.32
C GLY A 404 6.43 -29.44 3.22
N ILE A 405 5.20 -28.90 3.35
CA ILE A 405 4.68 -27.86 2.46
C ILE A 405 5.50 -26.57 2.63
N ALA A 406 5.93 -26.00 1.51
CA ALA A 406 6.87 -24.88 1.45
C ALA A 406 6.24 -23.50 1.45
N GLY A 407 4.91 -23.39 1.29
CA GLY A 407 4.19 -22.12 1.24
C GLY A 407 2.68 -22.28 1.26
N ILE A 408 1.97 -21.15 1.21
CA ILE A 408 0.52 -21.11 1.18
C ILE A 408 0.01 -19.97 0.27
N LYS A 409 -1.03 -20.25 -0.51
CA LYS A 409 -1.89 -19.28 -1.19
C LYS A 409 -3.13 -19.06 -0.32
N MET A 410 -3.27 -17.84 0.21
CA MET A 410 -4.44 -17.46 1.02
C MET A 410 -5.42 -16.69 0.13
N ASP A 411 -6.69 -17.07 0.16
CA ASP A 411 -7.71 -16.55 -0.76
C ASP A 411 -8.97 -16.05 -0.02
N PHE A 412 -9.79 -15.25 -0.70
CA PHE A 412 -11.03 -14.65 -0.18
C PHE A 412 -10.83 -13.79 1.09
N ILE A 413 -9.95 -12.77 0.98
CA ILE A 413 -9.62 -11.81 2.06
C ILE A 413 -10.79 -10.92 2.45
#